data_AF-A0A9P3G9G0-F1
#
_entry.id   AF-A0A9P3G9G0-F1
#
_cell.length_a   1.000
_cell.length_b   1.000
_cell.length_c   1.000
_cell.angle_alpha   90.00
_cell.angle_beta   90.00
_cell.angle_gamma   90.00
#
_symmetry.space_group_name_H-M   'P 1'
#
loop_
_entity.id
_entity.type
_entity.pdbx_description
1 polymer ?
#
loop_
_entity_poly.entity_id
_entity_poly.type
_entity_poly.pdbx_seq_one_letter_code
_entity_poly.pdbx_strand_id
1 'polypeptide(L)'
;MRVGRLLGTHTPKRRLAPLRRYTYSAWRASVAELDGRHALRDLPQWCEPLAVWRRLGRLMPPDARDDGAHVIEERTTGVLERCQWRECACHVLRPAHPLKVCKGCWVVAYCSDKCQTSDWEQGEHRSACRRRDK
;
A
#
# COMPACT_ATOMS: atom_id res chain seq x y z
N MET A 1 -2.47 24.07 -46.95
CA MET A 1 -1.20 23.41 -46.56
C MET A 1 -1.24 23.07 -45.08
N ARG A 2 -0.62 21.95 -44.72
CA ARG A 2 -0.93 21.07 -43.60
C ARG A 2 0.30 20.98 -42.67
N VAL A 3 0.05 20.72 -41.37
CA VAL A 3 0.96 20.12 -40.35
C VAL A 3 2.10 21.03 -39.83
N GLY A 4 2.44 21.10 -38.54
CA GLY A 4 2.05 20.27 -37.40
C GLY A 4 2.37 20.90 -36.05
N ARG A 5 1.50 20.59 -35.08
CA ARG A 5 1.73 20.84 -33.66
C ARG A 5 2.21 19.52 -33.06
N LEU A 6 3.38 19.55 -32.42
CA LEU A 6 4.05 18.42 -31.78
C LEU A 6 3.13 17.80 -30.72
N LEU A 7 2.68 16.56 -30.93
CA LEU A 7 2.12 15.73 -29.87
C LEU A 7 3.28 15.20 -29.04
N GLY A 8 3.44 15.76 -27.84
CA GLY A 8 4.37 15.25 -26.83
C GLY A 8 4.03 13.80 -26.49
N THR A 9 5.02 12.92 -26.64
CA THR A 9 4.92 11.53 -26.24
C THR A 9 4.87 11.46 -24.72
N HIS A 10 3.69 11.17 -24.15
CA HIS A 10 3.55 10.81 -22.75
C HIS A 10 4.34 9.53 -22.49
N THR A 11 5.55 9.67 -21.94
CA THR A 11 6.38 8.54 -21.54
C THR A 11 5.84 7.93 -20.24
N PRO A 12 5.47 6.63 -20.22
CA PRO A 12 4.86 5.96 -19.05
C PRO A 12 5.77 5.86 -17.82
N LYS A 13 7.06 6.20 -17.94
CA LYS A 13 8.08 6.08 -16.89
C LYS A 13 7.78 6.90 -15.63
N ARG A 14 7.10 8.05 -15.74
CA ARG A 14 6.81 8.93 -14.59
C ARG A 14 5.77 8.36 -13.62
N ARG A 15 4.84 7.52 -14.08
CA ARG A 15 3.74 6.99 -13.24
C ARG A 15 4.16 5.81 -12.38
N LEU A 16 5.25 5.12 -12.73
CA LEU A 16 5.69 3.92 -12.03
C LEU A 16 6.75 4.18 -10.95
N ALA A 17 7.39 5.35 -10.94
CA ALA A 17 8.40 5.71 -9.93
C ALA A 17 7.85 5.69 -8.49
N PRO A 18 6.65 6.26 -8.20
CA PRO A 18 6.07 6.17 -6.86
C PRO A 18 5.76 4.73 -6.43
N LEU A 19 5.30 3.90 -7.36
CA LEU A 19 5.01 2.48 -7.11
C LEU A 19 6.31 1.70 -6.84
N ARG A 20 7.36 1.92 -7.64
CA ARG A 20 8.68 1.28 -7.43
C ARG A 20 9.26 1.63 -6.07
N ARG A 21 9.21 2.91 -5.69
CA ARG A 21 9.68 3.40 -4.39
C ARG A 21 8.91 2.76 -3.23
N TYR A 22 7.58 2.77 -3.30
CA TYR A 22 6.73 2.15 -2.28
C TYR A 22 6.99 0.65 -2.16
N THR A 23 7.02 -0.09 -3.27
CA THR A 23 7.25 -1.53 -3.28
C THR A 23 8.63 -1.88 -2.71
N TYR A 24 9.66 -1.12 -3.06
CA TYR A 24 11.01 -1.32 -2.52
C TYR A 24 11.09 -1.01 -1.02
N SER A 25 10.43 0.06 -0.56
CA SER A 25 10.35 0.40 0.88
C SER A 25 9.62 -0.68 1.68
N ALA A 26 8.47 -1.15 1.19
CA ALA A 26 7.70 -2.21 1.82
C ALA A 26 8.49 -3.53 1.85
N TRP A 27 9.18 -3.87 0.76
CA TRP A 27 10.09 -5.02 0.72
C TRP A 27 11.21 -4.90 1.77
N ARG A 28 11.89 -3.76 1.84
CA ARG A 28 12.97 -3.53 2.83
C ARG A 28 12.48 -3.71 4.26
N ALA A 29 11.32 -3.13 4.59
CA ALA A 29 10.70 -3.27 5.90
C ALA A 29 10.38 -4.74 6.22
N SER A 30 9.80 -5.48 5.26
CA SER A 30 9.48 -6.90 5.45
C SER A 30 10.73 -7.77 5.65
N VAL A 31 11.85 -7.49 4.97
CA VAL A 31 13.11 -8.21 5.18
C VAL A 31 13.66 -7.93 6.58
N ALA A 32 13.65 -6.67 7.02
CA ALA A 32 14.10 -6.30 8.36
C ALA A 32 13.25 -6.98 9.46
N GLU A 33 11.93 -7.05 9.27
CA GLU A 33 11.03 -7.74 10.20
C GLU A 33 11.31 -9.25 10.24
N LEU A 34 11.47 -9.89 9.07
CA LEU A 34 11.76 -11.33 8.98
C LEU A 34 13.15 -11.67 9.56
N ASP A 35 14.14 -10.80 9.35
CA ASP A 35 15.49 -10.96 9.90
C ASP A 35 15.52 -10.81 11.42
N GLY A 36 14.68 -9.94 11.98
CA GLY A 36 14.52 -9.78 13.44
C GLY A 36 13.78 -10.95 14.11
N ARG A 37 13.04 -11.76 13.35
CA ARG A 37 12.34 -12.95 13.85
C ARG A 37 13.26 -14.18 13.78
N HIS A 38 14.25 -14.24 14.66
CA HIS A 38 15.22 -15.35 14.75
C HIS A 38 14.57 -16.75 14.70
N ALA A 39 13.43 -16.94 15.38
CA ALA A 39 12.68 -18.19 15.39
C ALA A 39 12.18 -18.66 14.01
N LEU A 40 11.94 -17.74 13.06
CA LEU A 40 11.57 -18.09 11.69
C LEU A 40 12.80 -18.39 10.84
N ARG A 41 13.91 -17.69 11.08
CA ARG A 41 15.15 -17.85 10.29
C ARG A 41 15.78 -19.23 10.46
N ASP A 42 15.70 -19.79 11.66
CA ASP A 42 16.38 -21.03 12.00
C ASP A 42 15.56 -22.28 11.61
N LEU A 43 14.34 -22.07 11.11
CA LEU A 43 13.47 -23.13 10.61
C LEU A 43 13.83 -23.48 9.15
N PRO A 44 14.18 -24.74 8.83
CA PRO A 44 14.61 -25.14 7.49
C PRO A 44 13.62 -24.80 6.38
N GLN A 45 12.32 -24.88 6.67
CA GLN A 45 11.25 -24.57 5.72
C GLN A 45 11.18 -23.08 5.35
N TRP A 46 11.81 -22.20 6.11
CA TRP A 46 11.84 -20.75 5.88
C TRP A 46 13.14 -20.27 5.21
N CYS A 47 14.20 -21.08 5.20
CA CYS A 47 15.48 -20.75 4.58
C CYS A 47 15.32 -20.37 3.09
N GLU A 48 14.67 -21.23 2.31
CA GLU A 48 14.44 -20.98 0.87
C GLU A 48 13.47 -19.83 0.62
N PRO A 49 12.27 -19.78 1.24
CA PRO A 49 11.37 -18.63 1.10
C PRO A 49 12.04 -17.29 1.41
N LEU A 50 12.82 -17.20 2.49
CA LEU A 50 13.52 -15.97 2.86
C LEU A 50 14.64 -15.64 1.85
N ALA A 51 15.37 -16.66 1.36
CA ALA A 51 16.38 -16.47 0.32
C ALA A 51 15.78 -16.01 -1.01
N VAL A 52 14.61 -16.53 -1.40
CA VAL A 52 13.86 -16.08 -2.59
C VAL A 52 13.33 -14.65 -2.39
N TRP A 53 12.78 -14.34 -1.21
CA TRP A 53 12.29 -13.00 -0.89
C TRP A 53 13.40 -11.95 -0.91
N ARG A 54 14.59 -12.27 -0.37
CA ARG A 54 15.78 -11.41 -0.48
C ARG A 54 16.25 -11.24 -1.92
N ARG A 55 16.17 -12.30 -2.74
CA ARG A 55 16.49 -12.27 -4.18
C ARG A 55 15.58 -11.31 -4.94
N LEU A 56 14.29 -11.32 -4.65
CA LEU A 56 13.30 -10.46 -5.30
C LEU A 56 13.63 -8.97 -5.19
N GLY A 57 14.12 -8.50 -4.04
CA GLY A 57 14.50 -7.09 -3.86
C GLY A 57 15.63 -6.63 -4.77
N ARG A 58 16.50 -7.53 -5.23
CA ARG A 58 17.55 -7.20 -6.21
C ARG A 58 17.00 -6.90 -7.60
N LEU A 59 15.80 -7.41 -7.90
CA LEU A 59 15.08 -7.11 -9.14
C LEU A 59 14.28 -5.81 -9.05
N MET A 60 14.22 -5.20 -7.86
CA MET A 60 13.51 -3.95 -7.58
C MET A 60 14.48 -2.90 -7.03
N PRO A 61 15.56 -2.54 -7.75
CA PRO A 61 16.53 -1.58 -7.24
C PRO A 61 15.86 -0.24 -6.93
N PRO A 62 16.28 0.45 -5.86
CA PRO A 62 15.81 1.81 -5.60
C PRO A 62 16.16 2.68 -6.82
N ASP A 63 15.27 3.61 -7.16
CA ASP A 63 15.60 4.60 -8.18
C ASP A 63 16.87 5.34 -7.72
N ALA A 64 17.89 5.42 -8.58
CA ALA A 64 19.23 5.96 -8.27
C ALA A 64 19.26 7.42 -7.76
N ARG A 65 18.10 8.05 -7.61
CA ARG A 65 17.89 9.40 -7.07
C ARG A 65 17.44 9.40 -5.61
N ASP A 66 17.30 8.23 -4.97
CA ASP A 66 16.77 8.10 -3.60
C ASP A 66 17.94 7.94 -2.62
N ASP A 67 18.29 9.05 -1.96
CA ASP A 67 19.33 9.25 -0.95
C ASP A 67 18.93 8.80 0.46
N GLY A 68 18.02 7.83 0.56
CA GLY A 68 17.84 7.02 1.76
C GLY A 68 17.23 7.72 2.99
N ALA A 69 16.78 8.96 2.88
CA ALA A 69 16.19 9.71 3.99
C ALA A 69 14.67 9.85 3.86
N HIS A 70 13.95 8.73 3.94
CA HIS A 70 12.59 8.77 4.44
C HIS A 70 12.45 7.71 5.52
N VAL A 71 12.77 8.12 6.74
CA VAL A 71 12.26 7.48 7.95
C VAL A 71 10.75 7.40 7.74
N ILE A 72 10.20 6.18 7.77
CA ILE A 72 8.76 6.01 7.92
C ILE A 72 8.49 6.51 9.34
N GLU A 73 8.25 7.81 9.45
CA GLU A 73 7.83 8.46 10.67
C GLU A 73 6.59 7.69 11.12
N GLU A 74 6.66 7.08 12.30
CA GLU A 74 5.56 6.38 12.97
C GLU A 74 4.51 7.42 13.38
N ARG A 75 3.96 8.13 12.40
CA ARG A 75 2.74 8.91 12.56
C ARG A 75 1.68 7.89 12.86
N THR A 76 1.00 8.05 13.98
CA THR A 76 -0.32 7.48 14.24
C THR A 76 -1.18 7.72 12.99
N THR A 77 -1.19 6.75 12.07
CA THR A 77 -1.85 6.88 10.78
C THR A 77 -3.33 7.11 11.06
N GLY A 78 -3.89 8.24 10.61
CA GLY A 78 -5.30 8.53 10.85
C GLY A 78 -6.20 7.42 10.31
N VAL A 79 -7.41 7.29 10.85
CA VAL A 79 -8.43 6.28 10.48
C VAL A 79 -8.72 6.26 8.96
N LEU A 80 -8.37 7.33 8.24
CA LEU A 80 -8.54 7.48 6.78
C LEU A 80 -7.33 7.03 5.94
N GLU A 81 -6.23 6.57 6.56
CA GLU A 81 -5.03 6.12 5.85
C GLU A 81 -4.98 4.60 5.62
N ARG A 82 -5.99 3.86 6.10
CA ARG A 82 -6.13 2.40 5.89
C ARG A 82 -7.55 2.06 5.45
N CYS A 83 -7.70 0.87 4.88
CA CYS A 83 -9.02 0.32 4.58
C CYS A 83 -9.68 -0.15 5.87
N GLN A 84 -10.93 0.22 6.12
CA GLN A 84 -11.64 -0.21 7.32
C GLN A 84 -12.00 -1.70 7.30
N TRP A 85 -12.12 -2.31 6.11
CA TRP A 85 -12.47 -3.73 5.97
C TRP A 85 -11.35 -4.64 6.46
N ARG A 86 -11.57 -5.35 7.58
CA ARG A 86 -10.51 -6.09 8.30
C ARG A 86 -9.85 -7.21 7.50
N GLU A 87 -10.55 -7.79 6.53
CA GLU A 87 -9.99 -8.84 5.66
C GLU A 87 -9.20 -8.29 4.47
N CYS A 88 -9.18 -6.97 4.28
CA CYS A 88 -8.40 -6.34 3.22
C CYS A 88 -6.93 -6.22 3.64
N ALA A 89 -5.99 -6.56 2.76
CA ALA A 89 -4.56 -6.30 3.01
C ALA A 89 -4.27 -4.80 3.29
N CYS A 90 -5.07 -3.89 2.72
CA CYS A 90 -4.97 -2.44 2.96
C CYS A 90 -5.46 -2.00 4.35
N HIS A 91 -6.02 -2.92 5.16
CA HIS A 91 -6.37 -2.66 6.56
C HIS A 91 -5.12 -2.58 7.43
N VAL A 92 -4.16 -3.45 7.18
CA VAL A 92 -2.88 -3.49 7.89
C VAL A 92 -1.86 -2.63 7.18
N LEU A 93 -1.76 -2.75 5.86
CA LEU A 93 -0.77 -2.04 5.03
C LEU A 93 -1.35 -0.72 4.52
N ARG A 94 -0.62 0.39 4.71
CA ARG A 94 -0.99 1.69 4.15
C ARG A 94 -0.92 1.61 2.61
N PRO A 95 -2.04 1.74 1.88
CA PRO A 95 -2.00 1.66 0.43
C PRO A 95 -1.30 2.87 -0.20
N ALA A 96 -0.63 2.64 -1.33
CA ALA A 96 -0.08 3.71 -2.18
C ALA A 96 -1.14 4.37 -3.09
N HIS A 97 -2.35 3.80 -3.16
CA HIS A 97 -3.48 4.36 -3.88
C HIS A 97 -4.41 5.13 -2.92
N PRO A 98 -5.18 6.11 -3.43
CA PRO A 98 -6.12 6.86 -2.59
C PRO A 98 -7.20 5.93 -2.00
N LEU A 99 -7.66 6.28 -0.82
CA LEU A 99 -8.81 5.67 -0.16
C LEU A 99 -10.05 6.54 -0.37
N LYS A 100 -11.22 5.91 -0.42
CA LYS A 100 -12.53 6.56 -0.53
C LYS A 100 -13.18 6.60 0.84
N VAL A 101 -13.53 7.79 1.31
CA VAL A 101 -14.21 7.98 2.60
C VAL A 101 -15.69 7.57 2.48
N CYS A 102 -16.22 6.92 3.52
CA CYS A 102 -17.66 6.65 3.60
C CYS A 102 -18.45 7.95 3.59
N LYS A 103 -19.30 8.15 2.58
CA LYS A 103 -20.13 9.36 2.42
C LYS A 103 -21.24 9.51 3.47
N GLY A 104 -21.56 8.44 4.21
CA GLY A 104 -22.57 8.46 5.26
C GLY A 104 -22.04 9.06 6.57
N CYS A 105 -20.93 8.52 7.07
CA CYS A 105 -20.37 8.92 8.38
C CYS A 105 -19.14 9.83 8.29
N TRP A 106 -18.39 9.79 7.18
CA TRP A 106 -17.11 10.50 7.00
C TRP A 106 -15.97 10.11 7.97
N VAL A 107 -16.12 9.01 8.72
CA VAL A 107 -15.15 8.57 9.74
C VAL A 107 -14.18 7.51 9.24
N VAL A 108 -14.59 6.67 8.28
CA VAL A 108 -13.82 5.52 7.80
C VAL A 108 -13.57 5.59 6.30
N ALA A 109 -12.53 4.91 5.83
CA ALA A 109 -12.16 4.89 4.41
C ALA A 109 -11.94 3.47 3.87
N TYR A 110 -12.10 3.31 2.54
CA TYR A 110 -12.04 2.03 1.84
C TYR A 110 -11.18 2.14 0.58
N CYS A 111 -10.42 1.09 0.25
CA CYS A 111 -9.64 1.05 -0.98
C CYS A 111 -10.50 0.86 -2.24
N SER A 112 -11.71 0.34 -2.09
CA SER A 112 -12.63 0.05 -3.17
C SER A 112 -14.06 0.00 -2.67
N ASP A 113 -15.01 0.15 -3.61
CA ASP A 113 -16.44 0.03 -3.30
C ASP A 113 -16.77 -1.41 -2.86
N LYS A 114 -16.04 -2.41 -3.38
CA LYS A 114 -16.13 -3.81 -2.93
C LYS A 114 -15.83 -3.95 -1.42
N CYS A 115 -14.76 -3.33 -0.94
CA CYS A 115 -14.42 -3.37 0.49
C CYS A 115 -15.46 -2.65 1.35
N GLN A 116 -16.04 -1.56 0.85
CA GLN A 116 -17.14 -0.89 1.54
C GLN A 116 -18.37 -1.81 1.65
N THR A 117 -18.77 -2.48 0.57
CA THR A 117 -19.91 -3.41 0.56
C THR A 117 -19.66 -4.61 1.49
N SER A 118 -18.46 -5.20 1.44
CA SER A 118 -18.11 -6.32 2.35
C SER A 118 -18.16 -5.88 3.82
N ASP A 119 -17.61 -4.72 4.17
CA ASP A 119 -17.68 -4.20 5.54
C ASP A 119 -19.10 -3.79 5.97
N TRP A 120 -19.95 -3.45 4.99
CA TRP A 120 -21.37 -3.15 5.22
C TRP A 120 -22.20 -4.42 5.50
N GLU A 121 -21.95 -5.50 4.77
CA GLU A 121 -22.76 -6.73 4.83
C GLU A 121 -22.24 -7.72 5.86
N GLN A 122 -20.91 -7.85 5.96
CA GLN A 122 -20.22 -8.89 6.74
C GLN A 122 -19.46 -8.30 7.93
N GLY A 123 -19.18 -7.00 7.88
CA GLY A 123 -18.50 -6.27 8.96
C GLY A 123 -19.43 -5.60 9.93
N GLU A 124 -18.88 -4.61 10.63
CA GLU A 124 -19.58 -3.84 11.66
C GLU A 124 -20.03 -2.47 11.13
N HIS A 125 -19.69 -2.12 9.88
CA HIS A 125 -19.90 -0.75 9.42
C HIS A 125 -21.38 -0.38 9.34
N ARG A 126 -22.27 -1.32 8.95
CA ARG A 126 -23.70 -1.04 8.85
C ARG A 126 -24.33 -0.62 10.17
N SER A 127 -23.90 -1.21 11.30
CA SER A 127 -24.38 -0.83 12.63
C SER A 127 -23.65 0.40 13.19
N ALA A 128 -22.37 0.57 12.87
CA ALA A 128 -21.56 1.69 13.35
C ALA A 128 -21.74 3.00 12.55
N CYS A 129 -22.27 2.92 11.33
CA CYS A 129 -22.39 4.08 10.45
C CYS A 129 -23.49 5.02 10.94
N ARG A 130 -23.08 6.04 11.71
CA ARG A 130 -23.91 7.19 12.04
C ARG A 130 -24.03 8.08 10.80
N ARG A 131 -24.98 7.74 9.92
CA ARG A 131 -25.30 8.60 8.78
C ARG A 131 -25.60 9.99 9.32
N ARG A 132 -24.84 10.98 8.86
CA ARG A 132 -25.29 12.36 9.00
C ARG A 132 -26.38 12.53 7.96
N ASP A 133 -27.62 12.61 8.41
CA ASP A 133 -28.73 13.01 7.55
C ASP A 133 -28.36 14.34 6.89
N LYS A 134 -28.65 14.41 5.60
CA LYS A 134 -28.23 15.51 4.72
C LYS A 134 -29.30 16.59 4.69
#